data_AF-G5QCX6-F1
#
_entry.id   AF-G5QCX6-F1
#
_cell.length_a   1.000
_cell.length_b   1.000
_cell.length_c   1.000
_cell.angle_alpha   90.00
_cell.angle_beta   90.00
_cell.angle_gamma   90.00
#
_symmetry.space_group_name_H-M   'P 1'
#
loop_
_entity.id
_entity.type
_entity.pdbx_description
1 polymer ?
#
loop_
_entity_poly.entity_id
_entity_poly.type
_entity_poly.pdbx_seq_one_letter_code
_entity_poly.pdbx_strand_id
1 'polypeptide(L)'
;MELEILLTIISIGAWGGFVSYLLRKDKTEYNSSHESIKYCLTQIVISCFTSFLLSAIAIEKECSFNIVLLAAGLGGVFASPILKILGRRIKKIIEGNNAD
;
A
#
# COMPACT_ATOMS: atom_id res chain seq x y z
N MET A 1 -6.55 -20.84 8.61
CA MET A 1 -6.27 -19.61 9.39
C MET A 1 -5.23 -18.71 8.73
N GLU A 2 -3.96 -19.09 8.60
CA GLU A 2 -2.92 -18.20 8.03
C GLU A 2 -3.20 -17.76 6.59
N LEU A 3 -3.59 -18.69 5.71
CA LEU A 3 -3.97 -18.39 4.33
C LEU A 3 -5.22 -17.48 4.26
N GLU A 4 -6.18 -17.65 5.17
CA GLU A 4 -7.40 -16.84 5.21
C GLU A 4 -7.08 -15.39 5.61
N ILE A 5 -6.16 -15.19 6.56
CA ILE A 5 -5.66 -13.87 6.96
C ILE A 5 -4.93 -13.22 5.78
N LEU A 6 -4.06 -13.96 5.10
CA LEU A 6 -3.35 -13.46 3.92
C LEU A 6 -4.32 -13.03 2.81
N LEU A 7 -5.29 -13.89 2.47
CA LEU A 7 -6.32 -13.58 1.48
C LEU A 7 -7.13 -12.34 1.88
N THR A 8 -7.49 -12.23 3.16
CA THR A 8 -8.21 -11.06 3.69
C THR A 8 -7.40 -9.77 3.52
N ILE A 9 -6.11 -9.79 3.88
CA ILE A 9 -5.20 -8.64 3.72
C ILE A 9 -5.07 -8.25 2.25
N ILE A 10 -4.93 -9.21 1.33
CA ILE A 10 -4.83 -8.95 -0.10
C ILE A 10 -6.15 -8.39 -0.66
N SER A 11 -7.30 -8.95 -0.28
CA SER A 11 -8.61 -8.43 -0.70
C SER A 11 -8.84 -7.00 -0.23
N ILE A 12 -8.50 -6.69 1.02
CA ILE A 12 -8.61 -5.35 1.58
C ILE A 12 -7.60 -4.39 0.93
N GLY A 13 -6.37 -4.85 0.67
CA GLY A 13 -5.37 -4.06 -0.02
C GLY A 13 -5.76 -3.74 -1.47
N ALA A 14 -6.36 -4.69 -2.18
CA ALA A 14 -6.86 -4.49 -3.52
C ALA A 14 -8.01 -3.47 -3.54
N TRP A 15 -8.94 -3.59 -2.58
CA TRP A 15 -9.99 -2.59 -2.37
C TRP A 15 -9.41 -1.21 -2.09
N GLY A 16 -8.41 -1.12 -1.21
CA GLY A 16 -7.71 0.13 -0.91
C GLY A 16 -7.05 0.75 -2.14
N GLY A 17 -6.48 -0.06 -3.04
CA GLY A 17 -5.90 0.43 -4.29
C GLY A 17 -6.92 0.94 -5.29
N PHE A 18 -8.08 0.28 -5.38
CA PHE A 18 -9.21 0.78 -6.16
C PHE A 18 -9.72 2.13 -5.60
N VAL A 19 -9.88 2.24 -4.29
CA VAL A 19 -10.28 3.49 -3.63
C VAL A 19 -9.22 4.59 -3.83
N SER A 20 -7.92 4.28 -3.69
CA SER A 20 -6.83 5.23 -3.96
C SER A 20 -6.88 5.75 -5.39
N TYR A 21 -7.15 4.86 -6.35
CA TYR A 21 -7.35 5.25 -7.74
C TYR A 21 -8.52 6.23 -7.88
N LEU A 22 -9.71 5.91 -7.34
CA LEU A 22 -10.88 6.79 -7.42
C LEU A 22 -10.62 8.18 -6.80
N LEU A 23 -9.97 8.23 -5.63
CA LEU A 23 -9.62 9.48 -4.95
C LEU A 23 -8.63 10.36 -5.73
N ARG A 24 -7.87 9.76 -6.64
CA ARG A 24 -6.84 10.43 -7.45
C ARG A 24 -7.28 10.63 -8.90
N LYS A 25 -8.30 9.92 -9.35
CA LYS A 25 -8.75 9.90 -10.74
C LYS A 25 -9.06 11.29 -11.26
N ASP A 26 -9.75 12.11 -10.48
CA ASP A 26 -10.16 13.46 -10.90
C ASP A 26 -9.01 14.47 -10.88
N LYS A 27 -7.86 14.11 -10.29
CA LYS A 27 -6.64 14.95 -10.24
C LYS A 27 -5.66 14.62 -11.37
N THR A 28 -5.95 13.63 -12.20
CA THR A 28 -5.06 13.13 -13.25
C THR A 28 -5.84 13.06 -14.55
N GLU A 29 -5.51 13.92 -15.52
CA GLU A 29 -6.03 13.78 -16.89
C GLU A 29 -5.42 12.53 -17.51
N TYR A 30 -6.20 11.45 -17.61
CA TYR A 30 -5.82 10.28 -18.40
C TYR A 30 -6.25 10.52 -19.83
N ASN A 31 -5.29 10.45 -20.76
CA ASN A 31 -5.54 10.74 -22.18
C ASN A 31 -6.35 9.65 -22.87
N SER A 32 -6.51 8.48 -22.24
CA SER A 32 -7.30 7.36 -22.74
C SER A 32 -7.81 6.45 -21.62
N SER A 33 -8.90 5.71 -21.89
CA SER A 33 -9.42 4.69 -20.97
C SER A 33 -8.39 3.58 -20.66
N HIS A 34 -7.52 3.26 -21.61
CA HIS A 34 -6.48 2.25 -21.43
C HIS A 34 -5.41 2.68 -20.40
N GLU A 35 -5.05 3.96 -20.37
CA GLU A 35 -4.12 4.52 -19.40
C GLU A 35 -4.70 4.54 -17.98
N SER A 36 -5.98 4.90 -17.87
CA SER A 36 -6.77 4.86 -16.63
C SER A 36 -6.85 3.45 -16.04
N ILE A 37 -7.12 2.43 -16.86
CA ILE A 37 -7.15 1.02 -16.42
C ILE A 37 -5.77 0.56 -15.94
N LYS A 38 -4.71 0.85 -16.71
CA LYS A 38 -3.34 0.52 -16.31
C LYS A 38 -2.99 1.13 -14.96
N TYR A 39 -3.29 2.42 -14.77
CA TYR A 39 -3.03 3.09 -13.52
C TYR A 39 -3.82 2.48 -12.35
N CYS A 40 -5.10 2.14 -12.55
CA CYS A 40 -5.90 1.46 -11.55
C CYS A 40 -5.27 0.11 -11.13
N LEU A 41 -4.85 -0.71 -12.10
CA LEU A 41 -4.19 -1.99 -11.83
C LEU A 41 -2.86 -1.78 -11.09
N THR A 42 -2.06 -0.79 -11.50
CA THR A 42 -0.83 -0.42 -10.78
C THR A 42 -1.12 -0.02 -9.33
N GLN A 43 -2.16 0.78 -9.09
CA GLN A 43 -2.54 1.16 -7.72
C GLN A 43 -2.95 -0.06 -6.90
N ILE A 44 -3.71 -1.01 -7.46
CA ILE A 44 -4.09 -2.26 -6.78
C ILE A 44 -2.84 -3.03 -6.35
N VAL A 45 -1.88 -3.26 -7.26
CA VAL A 45 -0.64 -4.00 -6.96
C VAL A 45 0.16 -3.32 -5.84
N ILE A 46 0.40 -2.00 -5.97
CA ILE A 46 1.15 -1.22 -4.97
C ILE A 46 0.44 -1.21 -3.61
N SER A 47 -0.89 -1.18 -3.63
CA SER A 47 -1.71 -1.15 -2.42
C SER A 47 -1.70 -2.48 -1.69
N CYS A 48 -1.83 -3.61 -2.40
CA CYS A 48 -1.66 -4.93 -1.81
C CYS A 48 -0.30 -5.09 -1.15
N PHE A 49 0.78 -4.66 -1.82
CA PHE A 49 2.13 -4.72 -1.28
C PHE A 49 2.27 -3.90 0.02
N THR A 50 1.78 -2.67 0.03
CA THR A 50 1.88 -1.80 1.23
C THR A 50 0.99 -2.31 2.37
N SER A 51 -0.20 -2.81 2.04
CA SER A 51 -1.13 -3.43 3.01
C SER A 51 -0.50 -4.65 3.67
N PHE A 52 0.18 -5.49 2.88
CA PHE A 52 0.92 -6.65 3.38
C PHE A 52 2.01 -6.24 4.38
N LEU A 53 2.86 -5.27 4.02
CA LEU A 53 3.94 -4.80 4.90
C LEU A 53 3.41 -4.25 6.23
N LEU A 54 2.39 -3.40 6.18
CA LEU A 54 1.81 -2.81 7.39
C LEU A 54 1.09 -3.85 8.26
N SER A 55 0.41 -4.81 7.62
CA SER A 55 -0.24 -5.92 8.32
C SER A 55 0.78 -6.83 8.98
N ALA A 56 1.90 -7.13 8.31
CA ALA A 56 2.99 -7.93 8.87
C ALA A 56 3.57 -7.26 10.12
N ILE A 57 3.81 -5.94 10.08
CA ILE A 57 4.28 -5.18 11.25
C ILE A 57 3.24 -5.19 12.38
N ALA A 58 1.95 -5.06 12.05
CA ALA A 58 0.89 -5.11 13.05
C ALA A 58 0.79 -6.49 13.72
N ILE A 59 0.93 -7.57 12.94
CA ILE A 59 0.96 -8.95 13.43
C ILE A 59 2.18 -9.20 14.31
N GLU A 60 3.37 -8.75 13.88
CA GLU A 60 4.62 -8.87 14.66
C GLU A 60 4.52 -8.17 16.02
N LYS A 61 3.77 -7.07 16.09
CA LYS A 61 3.47 -6.34 17.34
C LYS A 61 2.32 -6.92 18.15
N GLU A 62 1.85 -8.12 17.81
CA GLU A 62 0.74 -8.81 18.48
C GLU A 62 -0.54 -7.96 18.55
N CYS A 63 -0.76 -7.10 17.55
CA CYS A 63 -1.96 -6.27 17.49
C CYS A 63 -3.21 -7.12 17.25
N SER A 64 -4.37 -6.64 17.73
CA SER A 64 -5.64 -7.30 17.44
C SER A 64 -5.92 -7.37 15.93
N PHE A 65 -6.66 -8.40 15.52
CA PHE A 65 -7.01 -8.59 14.10
C PHE A 65 -7.72 -7.36 13.49
N ASN A 66 -8.54 -6.65 14.27
CA ASN A 66 -9.18 -5.40 13.82
C ASN A 66 -8.15 -4.32 13.44
N ILE A 67 -7.05 -4.22 14.19
CA ILE A 67 -5.96 -3.28 13.87
C ILE A 67 -5.21 -3.75 12.61
N VAL A 68 -5.01 -5.06 12.43
CA VAL A 68 -4.40 -5.61 11.20
C VAL A 68 -5.25 -5.27 9.98
N LEU A 69 -6.57 -5.42 10.06
CA LEU A 69 -7.51 -5.04 9.00
C LEU A 69 -7.47 -3.53 8.70
N LEU A 70 -7.43 -2.69 9.75
CA LEU A 70 -7.29 -1.24 9.59
C LEU A 70 -5.96 -0.85 8.94
N ALA A 71 -4.86 -1.49 9.36
CA ALA A 71 -3.53 -1.29 8.80
C ALA A 71 -3.49 -1.71 7.32
N ALA A 72 -4.12 -2.82 6.96
CA ALA A 72 -4.28 -3.24 5.57
C ALA A 72 -5.08 -2.21 4.77
N GLY A 73 -6.26 -1.82 5.23
CA GLY A 73 -7.15 -0.90 4.49
C GLY A 73 -6.52 0.48 4.28
N LEU A 74 -6.03 1.10 5.35
CA LEU A 74 -5.38 2.41 5.29
C LEU A 74 -4.05 2.32 4.52
N GLY A 75 -3.29 1.25 4.73
CA GLY A 75 -2.06 0.96 4.00
C GLY A 75 -2.25 0.90 2.49
N GLY A 76 -3.34 0.28 2.04
CA GLY A 76 -3.72 0.25 0.64
C GLY A 76 -4.08 1.64 0.09
N VAL A 77 -5.00 2.36 0.75
CA VAL A 77 -5.43 3.69 0.28
C VAL A 77 -4.28 4.69 0.23
N PHE A 78 -3.37 4.63 1.21
CA PHE A 78 -2.23 5.55 1.33
C PHE A 78 -0.90 4.96 0.86
N ALA A 79 -0.93 3.90 0.05
CA ALA A 79 0.26 3.16 -0.37
C ALA A 79 1.34 4.04 -0.99
N SER A 80 0.95 4.91 -1.93
CA SER A 80 1.89 5.80 -2.63
C SER A 80 2.59 6.82 -1.69
N PRO A 81 1.88 7.59 -0.85
CA PRO A 81 2.51 8.42 0.18
C PRO A 81 3.41 7.66 1.15
N ILE A 82 2.95 6.50 1.64
CA ILE A 82 3.67 5.69 2.63
C ILE A 82 5.00 5.22 2.04
N LEU A 83 4.99 4.59 0.86
CA LEU A 83 6.20 4.13 0.18
C LEU A 83 7.15 5.29 -0.16
N LYS A 84 6.64 6.46 -0.54
CA LYS A 84 7.47 7.64 -0.80
C LYS A 84 8.16 8.16 0.46
N ILE A 85 7.53 8.05 1.63
CA ILE A 85 8.15 8.39 2.92
C ILE A 85 9.18 7.33 3.31
N LEU A 86 8.84 6.05 3.23
CA LEU A 86 9.77 4.96 3.54
C LEU A 86 11.00 4.98 2.63
N GLY A 87 10.82 5.12 1.32
CA GLY A 87 11.93 5.18 0.37
C GLY A 87 12.89 6.34 0.64
N ARG A 88 12.36 7.51 1.04
CA ARG A 88 13.21 8.64 1.49
C ARG A 88 13.99 8.33 2.77
N ARG A 89 13.40 7.60 3.72
CA ARG A 89 14.11 7.20 4.94
C ARG A 89 15.20 6.17 4.65
N ILE A 90 14.91 5.16 3.85
CA ILE A 90 15.89 4.13 3.44
C ILE A 90 17.07 4.79 2.71
N LYS A 91 16.77 5.70 1.75
CA LYS A 91 17.81 6.44 1.03
C LYS A 91 18.73 7.21 1.97
N LYS A 92 18.18 7.93 2.97
CA LYS A 92 18.98 8.64 3.97
C LYS A 92 19.87 7.73 4.81
N ILE A 93 19.39 6.54 5.17
CA ILE A 93 20.18 5.56 5.94
C ILE A 93 21.36 5.04 5.10
N ILE A 94 21.11 4.74 3.83
CA ILE A 94 22.16 4.28 2.90
C ILE A 94 23.19 5.37 2.64
N GLU A 95 22.76 6.61 2.38
CA GLU A 95 23.66 7.74 2.13
C GLU A 95 24.44 8.14 3.39
N GLY A 96 23.82 8.06 4.58
CA GLY A 96 24.50 8.29 5.85
C GLY A 96 25.56 7.23 6.19
N ASN A 97 25.36 5.98 5.75
CA ASN A 97 26.34 4.90 5.92
C ASN A 97 27.53 4.97 4.94
N ASN A 98 27.48 5.81 3.90
CA ASN A 98 28.58 5.98 2.94
C ASN A 98 29.51 7.16 3.28
N ALA A 99 29.35 7.77 4.46
CA ALA A 99 30.13 8.92 4.91
C ALA A 99 31.15 8.60 6.04
N ASP A 100 31.30 7.32 6.40
CA ASP A 100 32.30 6.83 7.36
C ASP A 100 33.36 5.96 6.65
#